data_AF-A0A397CRP2-F1
#
_entry.id   AF-A0A397CRP2-F1
#
_cell.length_a   1.000
_cell.length_b   1.000
_cell.length_c   1.000
_cell.angle_alpha   90.00
_cell.angle_beta   90.00
_cell.angle_gamma   90.00
#
_symmetry.space_group_name_H-M   'P 1'
#
loop_
_entity.id
_entity.type
_entity.pdbx_description
1 polymer ?
#
loop_
_entity_poly.entity_id
_entity_poly.type
_entity_poly.pdbx_seq_one_letter_code
_entity_poly.pdbx_strand_id
1 'polypeptide(L)' 'VAKLRDLKTDNNQVLLKMDLDSGHFSASNRYQSLKEKAVELSFLLDKLKYHHKC' A
#
# COMPACT_ATOMS: atom_id res chain seq x y z
N VAL A 1 4.83 -2.88 10.91
CA VAL A 1 3.54 -2.13 10.82
C VAL A 1 2.97 -1.76 12.19
N ALA A 2 2.84 -2.68 13.15
CA ALA A 2 2.30 -2.37 14.49
C ALA A 2 3.03 -1.22 15.21
N LYS A 3 4.35 -1.34 15.42
CA LYS A 3 5.19 -0.28 16.00
C LYS A 3 5.09 1.07 15.28
N LEU A 4 4.90 1.07 13.96
CA LEU A 4 4.73 2.30 13.19
C LEU A 4 3.38 2.96 13.48
N ARG A 5 2.31 2.17 13.70
CA ARG A 5 1.02 2.70 14.13
C ARG A 5 1.08 3.26 15.55
N ASP A 6 1.81 2.61 16.44
CA ASP A 6 1.93 3.02 17.84
C ASP A 6 2.70 4.34 18.01
N LEU A 7 3.72 4.58 17.18
CA LEU A 7 4.61 5.75 17.29
C LEU A 7 4.17 6.95 16.43
N LYS A 8 3.17 6.76 15.57
CA LYS A 8 2.76 7.79 14.63
C LYS A 8 2.00 8.91 15.33
N THR A 9 2.34 10.16 15.01
CA THR A 9 1.70 11.37 15.57
C THR A 9 0.76 12.09 14.59
N ASP A 10 0.78 11.72 13.32
CA ASP A 10 -0.04 12.31 12.27
C ASP A 10 -1.27 11.44 11.92
N ASN A 11 -2.17 11.95 11.07
CA ASN A 11 -3.42 11.27 10.69
C ASN A 11 -3.34 10.44 9.39
N ASN A 12 -2.15 10.25 8.81
CA ASN A 12 -2.00 9.49 7.55
C ASN A 12 -2.20 7.98 7.76
N GLN A 13 -2.90 7.32 6.85
CA GLN A 13 -3.17 5.89 7.00
C GLN A 13 -1.90 5.03 6.91
N VAL A 14 -1.80 4.00 7.76
CA VAL A 14 -0.74 2.98 7.75
C VAL A 14 -1.36 1.61 7.51
N LEU A 15 -1.20 1.09 6.30
CA LEU A 15 -1.79 -0.18 5.85
C LEU A 15 -0.73 -1.28 5.73
N LEU A 16 -1.12 -2.52 6.04
CA LEU A 16 -0.34 -3.72 5.71
C LEU A 16 -1.12 -4.47 4.63
N LYS A 17 -0.59 -4.49 3.42
CA LYS A 17 -1.04 -5.40 2.38
C LYS A 17 -0.16 -6.64 2.47
N MET A 18 -0.77 -7.78 2.76
CA MET A 18 -0.08 -9.08 2.78
C MET A 18 -0.61 -9.90 1.61
N ASP A 19 0.31 -10.46 0.83
CA ASP A 19 -0.01 -11.54 -0.09
C ASP A 19 0.15 -12.87 0.67
N LEU A 20 -0.90 -13.70 0.67
CA LEU A 20 -0.93 -14.98 1.37
C LEU A 20 -0.63 -16.16 0.42
N ASP A 21 -0.62 -15.92 -0.89
CA ASP A 21 -0.45 -16.96 -1.91
C ASP A 21 1.01 -17.08 -2.37
N SER A 22 1.82 -16.06 -2.07
CA SER A 22 3.15 -15.87 -2.64
C SER A 22 4.27 -16.00 -1.60
N GLY A 23 5.36 -16.68 -1.97
CA GLY A 23 6.60 -16.75 -1.17
C GLY A 23 7.56 -15.57 -1.42
N HIS A 24 8.85 -15.76 -1.12
CA HIS A 24 9.88 -14.71 -1.21
C HIS A 24 9.97 -14.00 -2.58
N PHE A 25 9.59 -14.69 -3.67
CA PHE A 25 9.70 -14.20 -5.04
C PHE A 25 8.40 -13.65 -5.64
N SER A 26 7.35 -13.41 -4.83
CA SER A 26 6.00 -13.07 -5.30
C SER A 26 5.39 -14.18 -6.20
N ALA A 27 4.09 -14.13 -6.48
CA ALA A 27 3.44 -15.08 -7.38
C ALA A 27 3.90 -14.79 -8.81
N SER A 28 4.40 -15.82 -9.50
CA SER A 28 4.96 -15.75 -10.86
C SER A 28 3.90 -15.50 -11.96
N ASN A 29 2.67 -15.14 -11.58
CA ASN A 29 1.60 -14.91 -12.54
C ASN A 29 1.82 -13.58 -13.26
N ARG A 30 1.77 -13.62 -14.59
CA ARG A 30 1.93 -12.48 -15.50
C ARG A 30 1.09 -11.25 -15.12
N TYR A 31 -0.10 -11.45 -14.54
CA TYR A 31 -0.99 -10.34 -14.16
C TYR A 31 -0.84 -9.89 -12.71
N GLN A 32 -0.12 -10.64 -11.87
CA GLN A 32 0.02 -10.30 -10.45
C GLN A 32 0.80 -9.00 -10.29
N SER A 33 1.91 -8.83 -11.01
CA SER A 33 2.72 -7.60 -10.97
C SER A 33 1.92 -6.36 -11.36
N LEU A 34 1.03 -6.46 -12.35
CA LEU A 34 0.13 -5.37 -12.74
C LEU A 34 -0.88 -5.05 -11.64
N LYS A 35 -1.44 -6.07 -10.99
CA LYS A 35 -2.37 -5.90 -9.87
C LYS A 35 -1.69 -5.28 -8.65
N GLU A 36 -0.46 -5.70 -8.33
CA GLU A 36 0.35 -5.11 -7.27
C GLU A 36 0.61 -3.63 -7.54
N LYS A 37 1.05 -3.30 -8.76
CA LYS A 37 1.31 -1.93 -9.18
C LYS A 37 0.05 -1.06 -9.18
N ALA A 38 -1.10 -1.61 -9.56
CA ALA A 38 -2.38 -0.90 -9.48
C ALA A 38 -2.75 -0.52 -8.05
N VAL A 39 -2.53 -1.42 -7.08
CA VAL A 39 -2.77 -1.14 -5.65
C VAL A 39 -1.85 -0.02 -5.16
N GLU A 40 -0.56 -0.09 -5.46
CA GLU A 40 0.41 0.96 -5.07
C GLU A 40 0.07 2.33 -5.65
N LEU A 41 -0.23 2.39 -6.95
CA LEU A 41 -0.62 3.63 -7.63
C LEU A 41 -1.93 4.18 -7.09
N SER A 42 -2.92 3.31 -6.82
CA SER A 42 -4.20 3.76 -6.24
C SER A 42 -4.01 4.39 -4.86
N PHE A 43 -3.17 3.80 -4.02
CA PHE A 43 -2.86 4.32 -2.69
C PHE A 43 -2.10 5.65 -2.78
N LEU A 44 -1.12 5.75 -3.68
CA LEU A 44 -0.38 6.99 -3.92
C LEU A 44 -1.31 8.12 -4.37
N LEU A 45 -2.16 7.85 -5.37
CA LEU A 45 -3.12 8.85 -5.89
C LEU A 45 -4.13 9.27 -4.83
N ASP A 46 -4.65 8.33 -4.03
CA ASP A 46 -5.54 8.65 -2.92
C ASP A 46 -4.86 9.59 -1.93
N LYS A 47 -3.62 9.28 -1.51
CA LYS A 47 -2.87 10.10 -0.54
C LYS A 47 -2.48 11.48 -1.08
N LEU A 48 -2.15 11.59 -2.36
CA LEU A 48 -1.81 12.87 -3.00
C LEU A 48 -3.03 13.76 -3.25
N LYS A 49 -4.20 13.19 -3.54
CA LYS A 49 -5.43 13.96 -3.78
C LYS A 49 -5.94 14.71 -2.54
N TYR A 50 -5.50 14.36 -1.33
CA TYR A 50 -5.84 15.09 -0.10
C TYR A 50 -4.98 16.35 0.17
N HIS A 51 -3.99 16.68 -0.68
CA HIS A 51 -3.16 17.88 -0.49
C HIS A 51 -3.68 19.15 -1.22
N HIS A 52 -4.82 19.07 -1.92
CA HIS A 52 -5.55 20.21 -2.50
C HIS A 52 -6.93 20.39 -1.84
N LYS A 53 -6.99 20.40 -0.50
CA LYS A 53 -8.09 21.05 0.21
C LYS A 53 -7.56 22.38 0.74
N CYS A 54 -8.15 23.45 0.22
CA CYS A 54 -7.98 24.84 0.66
C CYS A 54 -8.06 24.99 2.18
#